data_AF-A0A525WJM3-F1
#
_entry.id   AF-A0A525WJM3-F1
#
_cell.length_a   1.000
_cell.length_b   1.000
_cell.length_c   1.000
_cell.angle_alpha   90.00
_cell.angle_beta   90.00
_cell.angle_gamma   90.00
#
_symmetry.space_group_name_H-M   'P 1'
#
loop_
_entity.id
_entity.type
_entity.pdbx_description
1 polymer ?
#
loop_
_entity_poly.entity_id
_entity_poly.type
_entity_poly.pdbx_seq_one_letter_code
_entity_poly.pdbx_strand_id
1 'polypeptide(L)'
;MDRRGHFPQSHCHNDGAVRRVFRAIQSGYCRDATTQGTFRRLCETGGSSMDVRIKTFREAMDSFSYLARLDVAELKHKLGDERLVDGMQNGRAQKFEYTTELCWKAIKFFLKEKDGVDESAPKKIFKAYYLGGYSTEDDYMLLVEAVEDRNRLSHMYDATTFNDILTRLPAYAALFERVCAQLVETAST
;
A
#
# COMPACT_ATOMS: atom_id res chain seq x y z
N MET A 1 20.02 -24.93 0.61
CA MET A 1 20.45 -25.77 1.75
C MET A 1 21.60 -26.65 1.29
N ASP A 2 22.72 -26.67 2.02
CA ASP A 2 23.65 -27.83 2.05
C ASP A 2 22.85 -29.06 2.51
N ARG A 3 23.28 -30.28 2.15
CA ARG A 3 22.79 -31.57 2.68
C ARG A 3 22.65 -31.64 4.21
N ARG A 4 23.21 -30.69 4.96
CA ARG A 4 23.09 -30.50 6.43
C ARG A 4 22.08 -29.45 6.89
N GLY A 5 21.23 -28.92 6.00
CA GLY A 5 20.18 -27.98 6.37
C GLY A 5 20.66 -26.57 6.74
N HIS A 6 21.93 -26.25 6.51
CA HIS A 6 22.49 -24.93 6.79
C HIS A 6 22.18 -23.95 5.64
N PHE A 7 21.64 -22.78 5.98
CA PHE A 7 21.46 -21.64 5.06
C PHE A 7 22.68 -20.72 5.19
N PRO A 8 23.37 -20.36 4.09
CA PRO A 8 24.47 -19.41 4.15
C PRO A 8 23.95 -18.05 4.64
N GLN A 9 24.59 -17.49 5.67
CA GLN A 9 24.19 -16.25 6.35
C GLN A 9 24.22 -15.01 5.43
N SER A 10 24.78 -15.12 4.22
CA SER A 10 25.01 -13.99 3.31
C SER A 10 23.78 -13.47 2.56
N HIS A 11 22.60 -14.08 2.72
CA HIS A 11 21.39 -13.69 1.96
C HIS A 11 20.18 -13.27 2.82
N CYS A 12 20.32 -13.19 4.15
CA CYS A 12 19.24 -12.69 4.99
C CYS A 12 19.42 -11.18 5.23
N HIS A 13 18.70 -10.39 4.42
CA HIS A 13 18.62 -8.93 4.52
C HIS A 13 18.24 -8.44 5.93
N ASN A 14 18.51 -7.15 6.18
CA ASN A 14 18.52 -6.45 7.47
C ASN A 14 17.15 -6.29 8.18
N ASP A 15 16.20 -7.20 7.94
CA ASP A 15 14.85 -7.17 8.53
C ASP A 15 14.80 -7.95 9.88
N GLY A 16 14.54 -7.23 10.97
CA GLY A 16 14.42 -7.77 12.33
C GLY A 16 13.26 -8.74 12.55
N ALA A 17 12.21 -8.70 11.73
CA ALA A 17 11.13 -9.69 11.74
C ALA A 17 11.59 -11.01 11.08
N VAL A 18 12.26 -10.91 9.93
CA VAL A 18 12.84 -12.06 9.23
C VAL A 18 13.89 -12.75 10.10
N ARG A 19 14.76 -11.99 10.79
CA ARG A 19 15.74 -12.55 11.74
C ARG A 19 15.10 -13.30 12.90
N ARG A 20 13.97 -12.82 13.43
CA ARG A 20 13.25 -13.49 14.53
C ARG A 20 12.62 -14.81 14.08
N VAL A 21 11.97 -14.82 12.92
CA VAL A 21 11.39 -16.04 12.35
C VAL A 21 12.50 -17.03 11.97
N PHE A 22 13.59 -16.56 11.35
CA PHE A 22 14.76 -17.38 11.05
C PHE A 22 15.38 -18.01 12.30
N ARG A 23 15.56 -17.21 13.37
CA ARG A 23 16.12 -17.71 14.65
C ARG A 23 15.17 -18.72 15.31
N ALA A 24 13.85 -18.52 15.22
CA ALA A 24 12.85 -19.46 15.73
C ALA A 24 12.78 -20.77 14.92
N ILE A 25 13.04 -20.72 13.62
CA ILE A 25 13.16 -21.91 12.75
C ILE A 25 14.47 -22.65 13.06
N GLN A 26 15.61 -21.95 13.13
CA GLN A 26 16.92 -22.55 13.41
C GLN A 26 17.03 -23.16 14.82
N SER A 27 16.36 -22.58 15.82
CA SER A 27 16.31 -23.13 17.17
C SER A 27 15.33 -24.30 17.35
N GLY A 28 14.59 -24.67 16.29
CA GLY A 28 13.57 -25.72 16.34
C GLY A 28 12.31 -25.37 17.13
N TYR A 29 12.15 -24.10 17.51
CA TYR A 29 11.01 -23.57 18.26
C TYR A 29 9.75 -23.45 17.39
N CYS A 30 9.90 -23.12 16.11
CA CYS A 30 8.81 -23.09 15.15
C CYS A 30 8.81 -24.39 14.32
N ARG A 31 7.89 -25.32 14.64
CA ARG A 31 7.71 -26.60 13.92
C ARG A 31 6.55 -26.58 12.93
N ASP A 32 5.87 -25.45 12.79
CA ASP A 32 4.76 -25.31 11.86
C ASP A 32 5.26 -25.31 10.42
N ALA A 33 4.89 -26.34 9.66
CA ALA A 33 5.31 -26.54 8.27
C ALA A 33 4.82 -25.40 7.36
N THR A 34 3.70 -24.76 7.70
CA THR A 34 3.14 -23.62 6.96
C THR A 34 4.03 -22.39 7.11
N THR A 35 4.40 -22.04 8.34
CA THR A 35 5.28 -20.92 8.66
C THR A 35 6.68 -21.13 8.09
N GLN A 36 7.21 -22.36 8.17
CA GLN A 36 8.49 -22.71 7.53
C GLN A 36 8.41 -22.60 6.00
N GLY A 37 7.30 -23.03 5.40
CA GLY A 37 7.06 -22.95 3.95
C GLY A 37 6.93 -21.51 3.44
N THR A 38 6.22 -20.64 4.17
CA THR A 38 6.08 -19.22 3.82
C THR A 38 7.40 -18.48 3.97
N PHE A 39 8.16 -18.73 5.04
CA PHE A 39 9.50 -18.15 5.23
C PHE A 39 10.46 -18.61 4.13
N ARG A 40 10.43 -19.89 3.78
CA ARG A 40 11.22 -20.47 2.69
C ARG A 40 10.87 -19.82 1.35
N ARG A 41 9.58 -19.63 1.06
CA ARG A 41 9.12 -18.97 -0.17
C ARG A 41 9.58 -17.51 -0.23
N LEU A 42 9.50 -16.77 0.88
CA LEU A 42 10.04 -15.41 1.01
C LEU A 42 11.54 -15.35 0.72
N CYS A 43 12.32 -16.27 1.28
CA CYS A 43 13.76 -16.37 1.02
C CYS A 43 14.09 -16.85 -0.41
N GLU A 44 13.25 -17.70 -1.01
CA GLU A 44 13.43 -18.23 -2.37
C GLU A 44 13.00 -17.23 -3.46
N THR A 45 12.04 -16.33 -3.17
CA THR A 45 11.60 -15.28 -4.11
C THR A 45 12.47 -14.02 -4.07
N GLY A 46 13.45 -13.92 -3.17
CA GLY A 46 14.41 -12.81 -3.11
C GLY A 46 13.83 -11.42 -2.78
N GLY A 47 12.51 -11.25 -2.72
CA GLY A 47 11.87 -9.98 -2.43
C GLY A 47 11.92 -9.63 -0.94
N SER A 48 12.39 -8.42 -0.63
CA SER A 48 12.30 -7.83 0.71
C SER A 48 10.82 -7.75 1.17
N SER A 49 10.60 -7.67 2.49
CA SER A 49 9.29 -7.35 3.08
C SER A 49 8.69 -6.07 2.48
N MET A 50 9.55 -5.11 2.09
CA MET A 50 9.19 -3.91 1.36
C MET A 50 8.68 -4.19 -0.07
N ASP A 51 9.33 -5.08 -0.83
CA ASP A 51 8.94 -5.40 -2.21
C ASP A 51 7.54 -5.99 -2.28
N VAL A 52 7.18 -6.84 -1.32
CA VAL A 52 5.83 -7.42 -1.22
C VAL A 52 4.79 -6.32 -1.05
N ARG A 53 5.05 -5.32 -0.21
CA ARG A 53 4.11 -4.23 0.07
C ARG A 53 3.97 -3.26 -1.09
N ILE A 54 5.09 -2.90 -1.72
CA ILE A 54 5.09 -2.08 -2.94
C ILE A 54 4.34 -2.80 -4.06
N LYS A 55 4.55 -4.11 -4.21
CA LYS A 55 3.80 -4.93 -5.16
C LYS A 55 2.30 -4.93 -4.87
N THR A 56 1.88 -5.19 -3.64
CA THR A 56 0.45 -5.16 -3.27
C THR A 56 -0.17 -3.79 -3.51
N PHE A 57 0.55 -2.71 -3.18
CA PHE A 57 0.09 -1.35 -3.46
C PHE A 57 -0.07 -1.12 -4.97
N ARG A 58 0.89 -1.54 -5.78
CA ARG A 58 0.83 -1.43 -7.25
C ARG A 58 -0.34 -2.23 -7.85
N GLU A 59 -0.60 -3.43 -7.36
CA GLU A 59 -1.73 -4.26 -7.82
C GLU A 59 -3.08 -3.61 -7.47
N ALA A 60 -3.19 -2.99 -6.29
CA ALA A 60 -4.39 -2.26 -5.91
C ALA A 60 -4.63 -1.02 -6.79
N MET A 61 -3.53 -0.35 -7.18
CA MET A 61 -3.57 0.83 -8.05
C MET A 61 -4.21 0.57 -9.39
N ASP A 62 -3.97 -0.57 -10.04
CA ASP A 62 -4.56 -0.86 -11.36
C ASP A 62 -6.09 -0.72 -11.36
N SER A 63 -6.75 -1.43 -10.43
CA SER A 63 -8.20 -1.37 -10.30
C SER A 63 -8.72 -0.01 -9.81
N PHE A 64 -7.97 0.67 -8.91
CA PHE A 64 -8.36 1.98 -8.40
C PHE A 64 -8.25 3.06 -9.49
N SER A 65 -7.13 3.09 -10.22
CA SER A 65 -6.86 4.04 -11.30
C SER A 65 -7.90 3.97 -12.42
N TYR A 66 -8.35 2.76 -12.77
CA TYR A 66 -9.46 2.57 -13.69
C TYR A 66 -10.76 3.16 -13.14
N LEU A 67 -11.16 2.75 -11.93
CA LEU A 67 -12.43 3.17 -11.31
C LEU A 67 -12.47 4.66 -10.96
N ALA A 68 -11.35 5.25 -10.60
CA ALA A 68 -11.23 6.67 -10.29
C ALA A 68 -11.60 7.54 -11.49
N ARG A 69 -11.21 7.12 -12.70
CA ARG A 69 -11.37 7.85 -13.96
C ARG A 69 -12.56 7.40 -14.80
N LEU A 70 -13.39 6.51 -14.25
CA LEU A 70 -14.55 5.99 -14.94
C LEU A 70 -15.59 7.10 -15.19
N ASP A 71 -16.11 7.17 -16.42
CA ASP A 71 -17.24 8.02 -16.75
C ASP A 71 -18.53 7.41 -16.20
N VAL A 72 -18.94 7.87 -15.03
CA VAL A 72 -20.17 7.43 -14.36
C VAL A 72 -21.41 7.86 -15.13
N ALA A 73 -21.39 9.01 -15.82
CA ALA A 73 -22.55 9.50 -16.56
C ALA A 73 -22.84 8.60 -17.77
N GLU A 74 -21.79 8.24 -18.51
CA GLU A 74 -21.89 7.27 -19.60
C GLU A 74 -22.34 5.90 -19.08
N LEU A 75 -21.77 5.44 -17.96
CA LEU A 75 -22.15 4.15 -17.38
C LEU A 75 -23.61 4.15 -16.89
N LYS A 76 -24.07 5.23 -16.28
CA LYS A 76 -25.47 5.41 -15.86
C LYS A 76 -26.41 5.30 -17.06
N HIS A 77 -26.07 5.94 -18.18
CA HIS A 77 -26.85 5.86 -19.41
C HIS A 77 -26.89 4.42 -19.98
N LYS A 78 -25.78 3.68 -19.93
CA LYS A 78 -25.71 2.30 -20.44
C LYS A 78 -26.44 1.28 -19.56
N LEU A 79 -26.34 1.42 -18.23
CA LEU A 79 -26.96 0.47 -17.30
C LEU A 79 -28.45 0.69 -17.12
N GLY A 80 -28.90 1.95 -17.07
CA GLY A 80 -30.31 2.29 -16.81
C GLY A 80 -30.84 1.89 -15.42
N ASP A 81 -30.00 1.34 -14.53
CA ASP A 81 -30.37 0.92 -13.17
C ASP A 81 -29.56 1.72 -12.13
N GLU A 82 -30.25 2.60 -11.41
CA GLU A 82 -29.62 3.48 -10.41
C GLU A 82 -29.00 2.70 -9.23
N ARG A 83 -29.52 1.50 -8.91
CA ARG A 83 -28.99 0.67 -7.82
C ARG A 83 -27.61 0.10 -8.16
N LEU A 84 -27.40 -0.25 -9.42
CA LEU A 84 -26.10 -0.71 -9.91
C LEU A 84 -25.09 0.44 -9.95
N VAL A 85 -25.53 1.64 -10.33
CA VAL A 85 -24.70 2.85 -10.31
C VAL A 85 -24.30 3.20 -8.87
N ASP A 86 -25.24 3.17 -7.93
CA ASP A 86 -24.96 3.39 -6.50
C ASP A 86 -23.96 2.37 -5.95
N GLY A 87 -24.17 1.07 -6.19
CA GLY A 87 -23.23 0.02 -5.76
C GLY A 87 -21.82 0.21 -6.34
N MET A 88 -21.72 0.67 -7.58
CA MET A 88 -20.44 0.98 -8.22
C MET A 88 -19.76 2.20 -7.62
N GLN A 89 -20.50 3.27 -7.28
CA GLN A 89 -19.97 4.43 -6.57
C GLN A 89 -19.43 4.07 -5.18
N ASN A 90 -20.16 3.23 -4.44
CA ASN A 90 -19.68 2.65 -3.18
C ASN A 90 -18.40 1.83 -3.39
N GLY A 91 -18.31 1.05 -4.47
CA GLY A 91 -17.10 0.33 -4.86
C GLY A 91 -15.90 1.26 -5.15
N ARG A 92 -16.13 2.40 -5.81
CA ARG A 92 -15.10 3.42 -6.06
C ARG A 92 -14.55 3.98 -4.74
N ALA A 93 -15.43 4.33 -3.82
CA ALA A 93 -15.05 4.80 -2.48
C ALA A 93 -14.25 3.75 -1.72
N GLN A 94 -14.72 2.49 -1.67
CA GLN A 94 -14.01 1.40 -1.00
C GLN A 94 -12.62 1.15 -1.59
N LYS A 95 -12.46 1.25 -2.91
CA LYS A 95 -11.17 1.13 -3.59
C LYS A 95 -10.23 2.27 -3.22
N PHE A 96 -10.75 3.50 -3.13
CA PHE A 96 -9.98 4.62 -2.62
C PHE A 96 -9.51 4.40 -1.17
N GLU A 97 -10.41 3.98 -0.27
CA GLU A 97 -10.05 3.74 1.15
C GLU A 97 -8.95 2.67 1.28
N TYR A 98 -9.14 1.54 0.60
CA TYR A 98 -8.19 0.43 0.61
C TYR A 98 -6.83 0.81 0.02
N THR A 99 -6.82 1.49 -1.14
CA THR A 99 -5.58 1.90 -1.80
C THR A 99 -4.84 2.97 -1.01
N THR A 100 -5.55 3.91 -0.38
CA THR A 100 -4.95 4.89 0.54
C THR A 100 -4.28 4.19 1.73
N GLU A 101 -4.93 3.17 2.30
CA GLU A 101 -4.39 2.37 3.40
C GLU A 101 -3.10 1.64 3.01
N LEU A 102 -3.06 1.07 1.80
CA LEU A 102 -1.85 0.43 1.26
C LEU A 102 -0.74 1.44 0.99
N CYS A 103 -1.08 2.61 0.43
CA CYS A 103 -0.13 3.68 0.11
C CYS A 103 0.67 4.11 1.36
N TRP A 104 -0.01 4.53 2.43
CA TRP A 104 0.70 5.00 3.63
C TRP A 104 1.47 3.89 4.34
N LYS A 105 0.99 2.64 4.28
CA LYS A 105 1.73 1.49 4.78
C LYS A 105 2.99 1.25 3.94
N ALA A 106 2.91 1.28 2.62
CA ALA A 106 4.08 1.12 1.76
C ALA A 106 5.14 2.20 2.05
N ILE A 107 4.73 3.47 2.14
CA ILE A 107 5.63 4.59 2.53
C ILE A 107 6.22 4.36 3.92
N LYS A 108 5.41 3.94 4.89
CA LYS A 108 5.90 3.66 6.25
C LYS A 108 7.01 2.62 6.27
N PHE A 109 6.81 1.51 5.54
CA PHE A 109 7.83 0.46 5.48
C PHE A 109 9.07 0.94 4.75
N PHE A 110 8.91 1.71 3.67
CA PHE A 110 10.00 2.34 2.95
C PHE A 110 10.86 3.24 3.85
N LEU A 111 10.26 4.17 4.58
CA LEU A 111 10.98 5.06 5.49
C LEU A 111 11.65 4.32 6.64
N LYS A 112 11.03 3.23 7.11
CA LYS A 112 11.63 2.38 8.14
C LYS A 112 12.90 1.68 7.66
N GLU A 113 12.90 1.18 6.43
CA GLU A 113 14.04 0.47 5.85
C GLU A 113 15.16 1.41 5.39
N LYS A 114 14.81 2.55 4.76
CA LYS A 114 15.80 3.50 4.21
C LYS A 114 16.33 4.47 5.27
N ASP A 115 15.46 5.02 6.13
CA ASP A 115 15.82 6.13 7.03
C ASP A 115 15.72 5.76 8.52
N GLY A 116 15.25 4.55 8.85
CA GLY A 116 15.04 4.12 10.23
C GLY A 116 13.87 4.81 10.94
N VAL A 117 12.98 5.49 10.21
CA VAL A 117 11.81 6.18 10.78
C VAL A 117 10.76 5.16 11.23
N ASP A 118 10.35 5.22 12.50
CA ASP A 118 9.35 4.30 13.08
C ASP A 118 8.13 5.04 13.65
N GLU A 119 7.38 5.70 12.77
CA GLU A 119 6.14 6.40 13.12
C GLU A 119 4.90 5.52 12.88
N SER A 120 3.81 5.81 13.59
CA SER A 120 2.57 5.00 13.55
C SER A 120 1.35 5.72 13.00
N ALA A 121 1.43 7.03 12.75
CA ALA A 121 0.32 7.83 12.24
C ALA A 121 0.53 8.20 10.75
N PRO A 122 -0.48 8.03 9.87
CA PRO A 122 -0.35 8.31 8.42
C PRO A 122 0.17 9.71 8.11
N LYS A 123 -0.39 10.75 8.75
CA LYS A 123 0.06 12.13 8.54
C LYS A 123 1.53 12.37 8.91
N LYS A 124 2.01 11.70 9.97
CA LYS A 124 3.43 11.80 10.37
C LYS A 124 4.33 11.08 9.37
N ILE A 125 3.89 9.94 8.86
CA ILE A 125 4.59 9.19 7.81
C ILE A 125 4.71 10.04 6.55
N PHE A 126 3.64 10.68 6.08
CA PHE A 126 3.71 11.57 4.92
C PHE A 126 4.59 12.79 5.15
N LYS A 127 4.56 13.36 6.36
CA LYS A 127 5.46 14.46 6.71
C LYS A 127 6.92 14.02 6.66
N ALA A 128 7.26 12.86 7.20
CA ALA A 128 8.61 12.30 7.11
C ALA A 128 9.00 12.01 5.64
N TYR A 129 8.08 11.50 4.83
CA TYR A 129 8.29 11.25 3.41
C TYR A 129 8.62 12.52 2.62
N TYR A 130 7.91 13.61 2.91
CA TYR A 130 8.20 14.93 2.36
C TYR A 130 9.55 15.48 2.83
N LEU A 131 9.82 15.47 4.13
CA LEU A 131 11.07 15.98 4.70
C LEU A 131 12.30 15.18 4.27
N GLY A 132 12.13 13.89 3.92
CA GLY A 132 13.16 13.04 3.33
C GLY A 132 13.42 13.33 1.84
N GLY A 133 12.68 14.25 1.22
CA GLY A 133 12.86 14.64 -0.18
C GLY A 133 12.25 13.68 -1.21
N TYR A 134 11.35 12.79 -0.78
CA TYR A 134 10.73 11.79 -1.65
C TYR A 134 9.43 12.25 -2.33
N SER A 135 8.95 13.44 -2.01
CA SER A 135 7.75 14.03 -2.62
C SER A 135 7.87 15.54 -2.70
N THR A 136 7.10 16.14 -3.62
CA THR A 136 6.91 17.59 -3.67
C THR A 136 5.99 18.05 -2.54
N GLU A 137 5.96 19.35 -2.29
CA GLU A 137 5.03 19.94 -1.30
C GLU A 137 3.57 19.72 -1.73
N ASP A 138 3.25 19.87 -3.02
CA ASP A 138 1.91 19.61 -3.56
C ASP A 138 1.47 18.16 -3.32
N ASP A 139 2.37 17.20 -3.57
CA ASP A 139 2.09 15.78 -3.35
C ASP A 139 1.91 15.47 -1.86
N TYR A 140 2.70 16.09 -0.99
CA TYR A 140 2.53 15.97 0.45
C TYR A 140 1.17 16.48 0.92
N MET A 141 0.76 17.67 0.48
CA MET A 141 -0.52 18.26 0.84
C MET A 141 -1.69 17.40 0.35
N LEU A 142 -1.60 16.87 -0.87
CA LEU A 142 -2.62 16.00 -1.44
C LEU A 142 -2.66 14.62 -0.76
N LEU A 143 -1.53 14.08 -0.30
CA LEU A 143 -1.48 12.88 0.54
C LEU A 143 -2.21 13.09 1.88
N VAL A 144 -2.01 14.25 2.51
CA VAL A 144 -2.71 14.61 3.75
C VAL A 144 -4.21 14.73 3.50
N GLU A 145 -4.62 15.38 2.41
CA GLU A 145 -6.03 15.51 2.01
C GLU A 145 -6.67 14.13 1.76
N ALA A 146 -5.98 13.22 1.06
CA ALA A 146 -6.47 11.87 0.80
C ALA A 146 -6.75 11.09 2.09
N VAL A 147 -5.90 11.22 3.12
CA VAL A 147 -6.16 10.58 4.42
C VAL A 147 -7.36 11.21 5.14
N GLU A 148 -7.53 12.53 5.05
CA GLU A 148 -8.70 13.19 5.64
C GLU A 148 -10.00 12.77 4.97
N ASP A 149 -10.03 12.73 3.64
CA ASP A 149 -11.18 12.24 2.88
C ASP A 149 -11.48 10.77 3.16
N ARG A 150 -10.45 9.94 3.28
CA ARG A 150 -10.61 8.55 3.71
C ARG A 150 -11.27 8.48 5.09
N ASN A 151 -10.79 9.28 6.05
CA ASN A 151 -11.36 9.30 7.40
C ASN A 151 -12.83 9.74 7.39
N ARG A 152 -13.19 10.69 6.52
CA ARG A 152 -14.58 11.14 6.35
C ARG A 152 -15.48 10.03 5.81
N LEU A 153 -15.03 9.28 4.80
CA LEU A 153 -15.81 8.16 4.24
C LEU A 153 -16.21 7.12 5.30
N SER A 154 -15.31 6.80 6.23
CA SER A 154 -15.57 5.84 7.31
C SER A 154 -16.59 6.32 8.36
N HIS A 155 -17.01 7.59 8.32
CA HIS A 155 -17.89 8.21 9.32
C HIS A 155 -19.21 8.74 8.75
N MET A 156 -19.53 8.47 7.47
CA MET A 156 -20.57 9.24 6.77
C MET A 156 -21.88 8.51 6.46
N TYR A 157 -22.97 9.26 6.69
CA TYR A 157 -24.29 9.11 6.07
C TYR A 157 -24.66 10.30 5.14
N ASP A 158 -23.73 11.23 4.87
CA ASP A 158 -23.96 12.41 4.04
C ASP A 158 -23.61 12.16 2.56
N ALA A 159 -24.62 12.19 1.68
CA ALA A 159 -24.44 12.01 0.25
C ALA A 159 -23.63 13.14 -0.41
N THR A 160 -23.65 14.36 0.14
CA THR A 160 -22.95 15.51 -0.44
C THR A 160 -21.45 15.32 -0.34
N THR A 161 -20.95 15.11 0.87
CA THR A 161 -19.52 14.87 1.10
C THR A 161 -19.04 13.63 0.35
N PHE A 162 -19.89 12.60 0.20
CA PHE A 162 -19.52 11.37 -0.50
C PHE A 162 -19.26 11.64 -1.99
N ASN A 163 -20.20 12.34 -2.63
CA ASN A 163 -20.06 12.74 -4.03
C ASN A 163 -18.86 13.67 -4.23
N ASP A 164 -18.65 14.64 -3.33
CA ASP A 164 -17.50 15.54 -3.40
C ASP A 164 -16.17 14.78 -3.36
N ILE A 165 -16.02 13.80 -2.46
CA ILE A 165 -14.82 12.93 -2.41
C ILE A 165 -14.65 12.15 -3.72
N LEU A 166 -15.75 11.62 -4.27
CA LEU A 166 -15.70 10.87 -5.51
C LEU A 166 -15.23 11.70 -6.71
N THR A 167 -15.49 13.01 -6.72
CA THR A 167 -14.97 13.92 -7.76
C THR A 167 -13.45 14.11 -7.69
N ARG A 168 -12.83 13.92 -6.51
CA ARG A 168 -11.39 14.07 -6.28
C ARG A 168 -10.58 12.80 -6.61
N LEU A 169 -11.22 11.64 -6.79
CA LEU A 169 -10.52 10.38 -7.04
C LEU A 169 -9.51 10.40 -8.20
N PRO A 170 -9.76 11.06 -9.35
CA PRO A 170 -8.77 11.15 -10.42
C PRO A 170 -7.45 11.79 -9.98
N ALA A 171 -7.51 12.81 -9.11
CA ALA A 171 -6.32 13.47 -8.57
C ALA A 171 -5.55 12.54 -7.63
N TYR A 172 -6.26 11.80 -6.78
CA TYR A 172 -5.66 10.79 -5.90
C TYR A 172 -5.05 9.62 -6.67
N ALA A 173 -5.67 9.18 -7.77
CA ALA A 173 -5.08 8.16 -8.63
C ALA A 173 -3.75 8.63 -9.24
N ALA A 174 -3.70 9.85 -9.78
CA ALA A 174 -2.47 10.41 -10.32
C ALA A 174 -1.37 10.58 -9.25
N LEU A 175 -1.75 11.00 -8.04
CA LEU A 175 -0.84 11.08 -6.89
C LEU A 175 -0.25 9.72 -6.53
N PHE A 176 -1.10 8.72 -6.35
CA PHE A 176 -0.67 7.40 -5.93
C PHE A 176 0.16 6.68 -7.02
N GLU A 177 -0.07 6.98 -8.29
CA GLU A 177 0.80 6.55 -9.40
C GLU A 177 2.22 7.12 -9.25
N ARG A 178 2.36 8.42 -8.96
CA ARG A 178 3.66 9.06 -8.70
C ARG A 178 4.36 8.46 -7.48
N VAL A 179 3.65 8.30 -6.37
CA VAL A 179 4.19 7.66 -5.15
C VAL A 179 4.64 6.23 -5.46
N CYS A 180 3.83 5.46 -6.18
CA CYS A 180 4.20 4.09 -6.54
C CYS A 180 5.45 4.06 -7.42
N ALA A 181 5.58 4.95 -8.40
CA ALA A 181 6.78 5.06 -9.22
C ALA A 181 8.02 5.38 -8.37
N GLN A 182 7.93 6.39 -7.50
CA GLN A 182 9.01 6.81 -6.60
C GLN A 182 9.48 5.67 -5.69
N LEU A 183 8.55 4.92 -5.08
CA LEU A 183 8.89 3.80 -4.21
C LEU A 183 9.61 2.67 -4.97
N VAL A 184 9.24 2.43 -6.23
CA VAL A 184 9.81 1.36 -7.06
C VAL A 184 11.20 1.70 -7.55
N GLU A 185 11.41 2.94 -8.00
CA GLU A 185 12.71 3.44 -8.42
C GLU A 185 13.72 3.40 -7.25
N THR A 186 13.28 3.85 -6.08
CA THR A 186 14.16 3.91 -4.89
C THR A 186 14.40 2.55 -4.24
N ALA A 187 13.51 1.57 -4.45
CA ALA A 187 13.72 0.18 -4.01
C ALA A 187 14.75 -0.57 -4.85
N SER A 188 14.91 -0.17 -6.12
CA SER A 188 15.86 -0.79 -7.06
C SER A 188 17.28 -0.24 -6.95
N THR A 189 17.47 0.79 -6.11
CA THR A 189 18.74 1.50 -5.88
C THR A 189 19.25 1.24 -4.47
#